data_AF-A0A8I1E6J9-F1
#
_entry.id   AF-A0A8I1E6J9-F1
#
_cell.length_a   1.000
_cell.length_b   1.000
_cell.length_c   1.000
_cell.angle_alpha   90.00
_cell.angle_beta   90.00
_cell.angle_gamma   90.00
#
_symmetry.space_group_name_H-M   'P 1'
#
loop_
_entity.id
_entity.type
_entity.pdbx_description
1 polymer ?
#
loop_
_entity_poly.entity_id
_entity_poly.type
_entity_poly.pdbx_seq_one_letter_code
_entity_poly.pdbx_strand_id
1 'polypeptide(L)'
;MLIRALGPEDAEAYRALMLEAYDTYPQAFTSSVAERAAMPLSWWQKRLDNPLDSLLGGFDGERLAGIVGLAFEPREKARHKVTLFGMYVTTQSQQQGLGRRLVEAALAEARRHPRLKVIQLTVTAGNTAAFTLYQRCGFIQYGLEPLAVRVGEDYFDKIHMWRELRVN
;
A
#
# COMPACT_ATOMS: atom_id res chain seq x y z
N MET A 1 6.51 -12.08 -14.74
CA MET A 1 5.94 -11.27 -13.63
C MET A 1 7.05 -10.57 -12.86
N LEU A 2 7.17 -9.26 -13.07
CA LEU A 2 8.26 -8.38 -12.61
C LEU A 2 7.77 -7.46 -11.48
N ILE A 3 8.62 -7.12 -10.51
CA ILE A 3 8.34 -6.05 -9.54
C ILE A 3 9.40 -4.97 -9.70
N ARG A 4 8.97 -3.71 -9.82
CA ARG A 4 9.86 -2.55 -9.92
C ARG A 4 9.24 -1.31 -9.27
N ALA A 5 10.07 -0.32 -8.98
CA ALA A 5 9.60 1.01 -8.64
C ALA A 5 8.81 1.63 -9.79
N LEU A 6 7.79 2.40 -9.45
CA LEU A 6 7.00 3.20 -10.38
C LEU A 6 7.59 4.61 -10.47
N GLY A 7 7.64 5.15 -11.68
CA GLY A 7 8.02 6.54 -11.96
C GLY A 7 6.85 7.35 -12.53
N PRO A 8 6.99 8.68 -12.71
CA PRO A 8 5.95 9.54 -13.26
C PRO A 8 5.37 9.07 -14.61
N GLU A 9 6.14 8.35 -15.40
CA GLU A 9 5.72 7.71 -16.65
C GLU A 9 4.64 6.64 -16.46
N ASP A 10 4.55 6.03 -15.28
CA ASP A 10 3.56 5.00 -14.96
C ASP A 10 2.21 5.58 -14.49
N ALA A 11 2.06 6.92 -14.48
CA ALA A 11 0.92 7.59 -13.85
C ALA A 11 -0.44 7.16 -14.41
N GLU A 12 -0.53 6.85 -15.71
CA GLU A 12 -1.78 6.37 -16.32
C GLU A 12 -2.17 4.98 -15.80
N ALA A 13 -1.23 4.04 -15.79
CA ALA A 13 -1.42 2.70 -15.26
C ALA A 13 -1.71 2.72 -13.76
N TYR A 14 -0.98 3.55 -13.01
CA TYR A 14 -1.19 3.77 -11.58
C TYR A 14 -2.60 4.33 -11.29
N ARG A 15 -3.03 5.36 -12.03
CA ARG A 15 -4.38 5.92 -11.91
C ARG A 15 -5.44 4.87 -12.18
N ALA A 16 -5.32 4.14 -13.29
CA ALA A 16 -6.29 3.11 -13.66
C ALA A 16 -6.41 2.03 -12.56
N LEU A 17 -5.27 1.51 -12.09
CA LEU A 17 -5.24 0.47 -11.05
C LEU A 17 -5.85 0.97 -9.73
N MET A 18 -5.54 2.19 -9.30
CA MET A 18 -6.09 2.70 -8.04
C MET A 18 -7.57 3.01 -8.13
N LEU A 19 -8.07 3.49 -9.27
CA LEU A 19 -9.51 3.68 -9.46
C LEU A 19 -10.26 2.34 -9.41
N GLU A 20 -9.70 1.29 -10.01
CA GLU A 20 -10.23 -0.09 -9.86
C GLU A 20 -10.24 -0.52 -8.39
N ALA A 21 -9.17 -0.24 -7.64
CA ALA A 21 -9.06 -0.60 -6.23
C ALA A 21 -10.12 0.11 -5.36
N TYR A 22 -10.35 1.40 -5.58
CA TYR A 22 -11.35 2.18 -4.85
C TYR A 22 -12.78 1.74 -5.15
N ASP A 23 -13.04 1.28 -6.38
CA ASP A 23 -14.34 0.76 -6.78
C ASP A 23 -14.59 -0.64 -6.20
N THR A 24 -13.58 -1.52 -6.28
CA THR A 24 -13.71 -2.94 -5.89
C THR A 24 -13.74 -3.13 -4.38
N TYR A 25 -12.96 -2.36 -3.63
CA TYR A 25 -12.85 -2.49 -2.16
C TYR A 25 -12.92 -1.11 -1.48
N PRO A 26 -14.06 -0.40 -1.55
CA PRO A 26 -14.18 0.97 -1.04
C PRO A 26 -13.83 1.10 0.45
N GLN A 27 -14.14 0.10 1.26
CA GLN A 27 -13.83 0.06 2.69
C GLN A 27 -12.34 -0.15 3.01
N ALA A 28 -11.53 -0.56 2.03
CA ALA A 28 -10.07 -0.72 2.21
C ALA A 28 -9.30 0.59 2.05
N PHE A 29 -9.94 1.64 1.53
CA PHE A 29 -9.32 2.93 1.24
C PHE A 29 -10.12 4.08 1.85
N THR A 30 -9.45 5.20 2.09
CA THR A 30 -10.10 6.45 2.56
C THR A 30 -10.31 7.45 1.42
N SER A 31 -10.12 7.01 0.18
CA SER A 31 -10.34 7.83 -1.02
C SER A 31 -11.37 7.16 -1.90
N SER A 32 -12.28 7.95 -2.46
CA SER A 32 -13.30 7.47 -3.39
C SER A 32 -12.86 7.56 -4.85
N VAL A 33 -13.54 6.80 -5.72
CA VAL A 33 -13.42 6.94 -7.18
C VAL A 33 -13.74 8.36 -7.60
N ALA A 34 -14.82 8.95 -7.07
CA ALA A 34 -15.28 10.30 -7.45
C ALA A 34 -14.21 11.37 -7.20
N GLU A 35 -13.62 11.38 -6.00
CA GLU A 35 -12.57 12.35 -5.65
C GLU A 35 -11.31 12.15 -6.50
N ARG A 36 -10.92 10.90 -6.75
CA ARG A 36 -9.63 10.57 -7.38
C ARG A 36 -9.69 10.63 -8.90
N ALA A 37 -10.83 10.31 -9.51
CA ALA A 37 -11.02 10.41 -10.95
C ALA A 37 -11.00 11.86 -11.43
N ALA A 38 -11.45 12.81 -10.60
CA ALA A 38 -11.45 14.24 -10.86
C ALA A 38 -10.05 14.88 -10.83
N MET A 39 -9.05 14.21 -10.26
CA MET A 39 -7.68 14.73 -10.20
C MET A 39 -7.01 14.64 -11.58
N PRO A 40 -6.28 15.68 -12.01
CA PRO A 40 -5.55 15.66 -13.28
C PRO A 40 -4.40 14.64 -13.21
N LEU A 41 -3.95 14.15 -14.38
CA LEU A 41 -2.86 13.18 -14.46
C LEU A 41 -1.57 13.69 -13.77
N SER A 42 -1.30 15.00 -13.80
CA SER A 42 -0.16 15.62 -13.12
C SER A 42 -0.19 15.45 -11.60
N TRP A 43 -1.36 15.27 -10.99
CA TRP A 43 -1.46 14.94 -9.57
C TRP A 43 -0.97 13.52 -9.29
N TRP A 44 -1.30 12.57 -10.17
CA TRP A 44 -0.84 11.18 -10.09
C TRP A 44 0.67 11.07 -10.33
N GLN A 45 1.19 11.81 -11.31
CA GLN A 45 2.64 11.92 -11.56
C GLN A 45 3.39 12.43 -10.32
N LYS A 46 2.90 13.50 -9.68
CA LYS A 46 3.51 14.05 -8.45
C LYS A 46 3.55 13.06 -7.28
N ARG A 47 2.62 12.10 -7.22
CA ARG A 47 2.66 11.05 -6.19
C ARG A 47 3.77 10.04 -6.43
N LEU A 48 4.08 9.77 -7.70
CA LEU A 48 5.17 8.86 -8.08
C LEU A 48 6.54 9.55 -8.00
N ASP A 49 6.57 10.89 -7.99
CA ASP A 49 7.78 11.72 -7.85
C ASP A 49 8.02 12.23 -6.41
N ASN A 50 7.24 11.80 -5.42
CA ASN A 50 7.39 12.29 -4.05
C ASN A 50 8.61 11.63 -3.39
N PRO A 51 9.65 12.37 -2.95
CA PRO A 51 10.85 11.79 -2.33
C PRO A 51 10.59 11.14 -0.96
N LEU A 52 9.42 11.38 -0.36
CA LEU A 52 8.98 10.73 0.87
C LEU A 52 8.10 9.50 0.63
N ASP A 53 7.83 9.15 -0.62
CA ASP A 53 7.11 7.94 -0.98
C ASP A 53 7.96 7.05 -1.91
N SER A 54 7.76 5.73 -1.82
CA SER A 54 8.28 4.76 -2.79
C SER A 54 7.17 3.79 -3.14
N LEU A 55 6.76 3.76 -4.40
CA LEU A 55 5.69 2.89 -4.89
C LEU A 55 6.28 1.80 -5.77
N LEU A 56 5.97 0.55 -5.45
CA LEU A 56 6.40 -0.63 -6.19
C LEU A 56 5.21 -1.23 -6.92
N GLY A 57 5.36 -1.44 -8.22
CA GLY A 57 4.37 -2.08 -9.09
C GLY A 57 4.74 -3.52 -9.42
N GLY A 58 3.73 -4.40 -9.43
CA GLY A 58 3.83 -5.77 -9.92
C GLY A 58 3.27 -5.86 -11.32
N PHE A 59 4.08 -6.26 -12.29
CA PHE A 59 3.74 -6.29 -13.71
C PHE A 59 3.57 -7.73 -14.22
N ASP A 60 2.48 -7.92 -14.96
CA ASP A 60 2.18 -9.10 -15.76
C ASP A 60 2.24 -8.70 -17.25
N GLY A 61 3.38 -8.99 -17.89
CA GLY A 61 3.74 -8.35 -19.15
C GLY A 61 3.91 -6.84 -18.97
N GLU A 62 3.21 -6.04 -19.78
CA GLU A 62 3.17 -4.58 -19.68
C GLU A 62 2.09 -4.08 -18.71
N ARG A 63 1.20 -4.96 -18.24
CA ARG A 63 0.07 -4.58 -17.39
C ARG A 63 0.49 -4.49 -15.93
N LEU A 64 0.20 -3.35 -15.31
CA LEU A 64 0.32 -3.18 -13.86
C LEU A 64 -0.80 -3.95 -13.16
N ALA A 65 -0.45 -5.06 -12.50
CA ALA A 65 -1.37 -6.02 -11.88
C ALA A 65 -1.48 -5.88 -10.35
N GLY A 66 -0.61 -5.08 -9.74
CA GLY A 66 -0.67 -4.78 -8.31
C GLY A 66 0.32 -3.70 -7.92
N ILE A 67 0.14 -3.18 -6.71
CA ILE A 67 0.92 -2.06 -6.19
C ILE A 67 1.05 -2.13 -4.67
N VAL A 68 2.13 -1.57 -4.15
CA VAL A 68 2.33 -1.28 -2.73
C VAL A 68 3.15 0.00 -2.60
N GLY A 69 2.82 0.84 -1.62
CA GLY A 69 3.54 2.07 -1.30
C GLY A 69 4.23 2.00 0.05
N LEU A 70 5.32 2.76 0.17
CA LEU A 70 6.03 3.07 1.42
C LEU A 70 6.04 4.58 1.61
N ALA A 71 5.58 5.08 2.75
CA ALA A 71 5.64 6.49 3.12
C ALA A 71 6.65 6.67 4.26
N PHE A 72 7.71 7.42 4.00
CA PHE A 72 8.81 7.65 4.93
C PHE A 72 8.52 8.85 5.83
N GLU A 73 8.71 8.68 7.13
CA GLU A 73 8.45 9.73 8.11
C GLU A 73 9.56 10.81 8.10
N PRO A 74 9.28 12.08 7.76
CA PRO A 74 10.31 13.12 7.70
C PRO A 74 10.71 13.67 9.07
N ARG A 75 9.85 13.57 10.10
CA ARG A 75 10.08 14.18 11.41
C ARG A 75 11.25 13.50 12.12
N GLU A 76 12.21 14.29 12.57
CA GLU A 76 13.49 13.81 13.13
C GLU A 76 13.32 12.67 14.16
N LYS A 77 12.43 12.86 15.13
CA LYS A 77 12.21 11.91 16.24
C LYS A 77 11.44 10.65 15.80
N ALA A 78 10.85 10.65 14.61
CA ALA A 78 10.02 9.57 14.09
C ALA A 78 10.56 8.95 12.78
N ARG A 79 11.64 9.48 12.20
CA ARG A 79 12.29 9.03 10.94
C ARG A 79 12.77 7.58 10.91
N HIS A 80 12.66 6.87 12.03
CA HIS A 80 12.91 5.44 12.12
C HIS A 80 11.69 4.59 11.68
N LYS A 81 10.57 5.24 11.32
CA LYS A 81 9.32 4.61 10.91
C LYS A 81 9.07 4.80 9.41
N VAL A 82 8.46 3.79 8.81
CA VAL A 82 7.88 3.85 7.46
C VAL A 82 6.49 3.21 7.49
N THR A 83 5.57 3.73 6.70
CA THR A 83 4.22 3.18 6.58
C THR A 83 4.06 2.46 5.25
N LEU A 84 3.68 1.18 5.27
CA LEU A 84 3.21 0.46 4.09
C LEU A 84 1.75 0.84 3.83
N PHE A 85 1.44 1.30 2.62
CA PHE A 85 0.12 1.78 2.26
C PHE A 85 -0.25 1.40 0.82
N GLY A 86 -1.50 1.66 0.43
CA GLY A 86 -1.94 1.58 -0.96
C GLY A 86 -1.85 0.18 -1.58
N MET A 87 -1.81 -0.87 -0.75
CA MET A 87 -1.66 -2.25 -1.20
C MET A 87 -2.90 -2.68 -2.01
N TYR A 88 -2.69 -3.12 -3.25
CA TYR A 88 -3.75 -3.66 -4.09
C TYR A 88 -3.20 -4.67 -5.11
N VAL A 89 -4.02 -5.67 -5.44
CA VAL A 89 -3.78 -6.64 -6.52
C VAL A 89 -5.08 -6.84 -7.27
N THR A 90 -5.04 -6.74 -8.60
CA THR A 90 -6.22 -6.93 -9.46
C THR A 90 -6.83 -8.29 -9.21
N THR A 91 -8.16 -8.39 -9.26
CA THR A 91 -8.91 -9.64 -8.99
C THR A 91 -8.38 -10.82 -9.81
N GLN A 92 -7.99 -10.57 -11.06
CA GLN A 92 -7.44 -11.55 -12.00
C GLN A 92 -6.04 -12.07 -11.60
N SER A 93 -5.31 -11.35 -10.75
CA SER A 93 -3.94 -11.68 -10.32
C SER A 93 -3.86 -12.03 -8.83
N GLN A 94 -5.00 -12.04 -8.13
CA GLN A 94 -5.08 -12.48 -6.74
C GLN A 94 -4.82 -13.98 -6.61
N GLN A 95 -4.48 -14.42 -5.39
CA GLN A 95 -4.23 -15.83 -5.06
C GLN A 95 -3.07 -16.51 -5.83
N GLN A 96 -2.34 -15.76 -6.66
CA GLN A 96 -1.16 -16.22 -7.42
C GLN A 96 0.17 -15.80 -6.77
N GLY A 97 0.13 -15.38 -5.51
CA GLY A 97 1.32 -14.97 -4.75
C GLY A 97 1.82 -13.54 -5.02
N LEU A 98 1.21 -12.77 -5.91
CA LEU A 98 1.61 -11.37 -6.20
C LEU A 98 1.64 -10.50 -4.94
N GLY A 99 0.58 -10.59 -4.12
CA GLY A 99 0.49 -9.78 -2.91
C GLY A 99 1.64 -10.01 -1.94
N ARG A 100 2.06 -11.27 -1.78
CA ARG A 100 3.23 -11.64 -0.96
C ARG A 100 4.51 -11.07 -1.53
N ARG A 101 4.73 -11.22 -2.84
CA ARG A 101 5.93 -10.70 -3.50
C ARG A 101 6.04 -9.17 -3.41
N LEU A 102 4.93 -8.45 -3.50
CA LEU A 102 4.89 -6.99 -3.31
C LEU A 102 5.27 -6.60 -1.88
N VAL A 103 4.68 -7.24 -0.85
CA VAL A 103 5.04 -6.97 0.55
C VAL A 103 6.51 -7.31 0.83
N GLU A 104 7.01 -8.43 0.31
CA GLU A 104 8.42 -8.81 0.42
C GLU A 104 9.36 -7.79 -0.27
N ALA A 105 8.97 -7.27 -1.43
CA ALA A 105 9.71 -6.22 -2.13
C ALA A 105 9.70 -4.89 -1.35
N ALA A 106 8.57 -4.49 -0.77
CA ALA A 106 8.48 -3.32 0.09
C ALA A 106 9.35 -3.46 1.35
N LEU A 107 9.39 -4.65 1.95
CA LEU A 107 10.27 -4.94 3.08
C LEU A 107 11.75 -4.89 2.68
N ALA A 108 12.10 -5.39 1.48
CA ALA A 108 13.45 -5.30 0.96
C ALA A 108 13.86 -3.83 0.70
N GLU A 109 12.97 -3.03 0.12
CA GLU A 109 13.17 -1.60 -0.11
C GLU A 109 13.39 -0.86 1.22
N ALA A 110 12.51 -1.07 2.20
CA ALA A 110 12.65 -0.46 3.53
C ALA A 110 13.99 -0.81 4.21
N ARG A 111 14.49 -2.04 4.05
CA ARG A 111 15.80 -2.46 4.61
C ARG A 111 16.99 -1.77 3.97
N ARG A 112 16.86 -1.19 2.77
CA ARG A 112 17.92 -0.38 2.14
C ARG A 112 18.17 0.93 2.88
N HIS A 113 17.31 1.33 3.80
CA HIS A 113 17.45 2.53 4.62
C HIS A 113 17.89 2.18 6.04
N PRO A 114 19.18 2.35 6.40
CA PRO A 114 19.72 1.89 7.69
C PRO A 114 19.09 2.53 8.93
N ARG A 115 18.45 3.69 8.76
CA ARG A 115 17.78 4.43 9.85
C ARG A 115 16.42 3.85 10.20
N LEU A 116 15.79 3.09 9.30
CA LEU A 116 14.49 2.51 9.56
C LEU A 116 14.60 1.35 10.55
N LYS A 117 13.67 1.31 11.49
CA LYS A 117 13.55 0.30 12.54
C LYS A 117 12.19 -0.39 12.52
N VAL A 118 11.15 0.32 12.08
CA VAL A 118 9.78 -0.18 12.12
C VAL A 118 9.07 0.13 10.81
N ILE A 119 8.36 -0.86 10.30
CA ILE A 119 7.35 -0.69 9.26
C ILE A 119 5.96 -0.91 9.87
N GLN A 120 5.03 0.00 9.58
CA GLN A 120 3.66 -0.04 10.09
C GLN A 120 2.67 -0.08 8.93
N LEU A 121 1.47 -0.59 9.17
CA LEU A 121 0.36 -0.53 8.24
C LEU A 121 -0.97 -0.55 8.98
N THR A 122 -2.04 -0.23 8.25
CA THR A 122 -3.41 -0.48 8.69
C THR A 122 -4.12 -1.38 7.69
N VAL A 123 -5.04 -2.20 8.18
CA VAL A 123 -5.92 -3.04 7.36
C VAL A 123 -7.32 -2.96 7.94
N THR A 124 -8.34 -2.80 7.08
CA THR A 124 -9.74 -2.74 7.53
C THR A 124 -10.12 -4.05 8.22
N ALA A 125 -10.76 -3.95 9.39
CA ALA A 125 -11.29 -5.10 10.10
C ALA A 125 -12.28 -5.86 9.19
N GLY A 126 -12.20 -7.20 9.21
CA GLY A 126 -12.95 -8.06 8.29
C GLY A 126 -12.22 -8.37 6.96
N ASN A 127 -11.17 -7.63 6.58
CA ASN A 127 -10.32 -7.98 5.43
C ASN A 127 -9.33 -9.11 5.79
N THR A 128 -9.87 -10.31 5.95
CA THR A 128 -9.15 -11.51 6.42
C THR A 128 -8.00 -11.89 5.47
N ALA A 129 -8.18 -11.68 4.16
CA ALA A 129 -7.17 -11.99 3.15
C ALA A 129 -5.92 -11.12 3.32
N ALA A 130 -6.07 -9.79 3.41
CA ALA A 130 -4.96 -8.87 3.61
C ALA A 130 -4.33 -9.06 5.01
N PHE A 131 -5.15 -9.23 6.05
CA PHE A 131 -4.65 -9.50 7.41
C PHE A 131 -3.76 -10.75 7.45
N THR A 132 -4.22 -11.86 6.89
CA THR A 132 -3.46 -13.12 6.82
C THR A 132 -2.18 -12.97 6.00
N LEU A 133 -2.24 -12.22 4.89
CA LEU A 133 -1.06 -11.90 4.08
C LEU A 133 0.00 -11.19 4.93
N TYR A 134 -0.38 -10.13 5.65
CA TYR A 134 0.56 -9.37 6.48
C TYR A 134 1.11 -10.21 7.63
N GLN A 135 0.29 -11.05 8.28
CA GLN A 135 0.76 -11.99 9.30
C GLN A 135 1.81 -12.96 8.76
N ARG A 136 1.59 -13.54 7.57
CA ARG A 136 2.57 -14.42 6.90
C ARG A 136 3.86 -13.68 6.53
N CYS A 137 3.78 -12.37 6.31
CA CYS A 137 4.91 -11.48 6.13
C CYS A 137 5.49 -10.96 7.46
N GLY A 138 5.12 -11.52 8.61
CA GLY A 138 5.71 -11.23 9.91
C GLY A 138 5.24 -9.93 10.57
N PHE A 139 4.13 -9.36 10.12
CA PHE A 139 3.47 -8.26 10.82
C PHE A 139 2.63 -8.79 11.97
N ILE A 140 2.61 -8.06 13.08
CA ILE A 140 1.79 -8.35 14.26
C ILE A 140 0.85 -7.18 14.55
N GLN A 141 -0.37 -7.48 14.99
CA GLN A 141 -1.34 -6.47 15.40
C GLN A 141 -0.87 -5.79 16.70
N TYR A 142 -1.04 -4.47 16.79
CA TYR A 142 -0.77 -3.69 18.01
C TYR A 142 -1.91 -2.76 18.43
N GLY A 143 -2.95 -2.60 17.60
CA GLY A 143 -4.06 -1.71 17.91
C GLY A 143 -5.27 -1.92 17.02
N LEU A 144 -6.39 -1.33 17.44
CA LEU A 144 -7.64 -1.22 16.71
C LEU A 144 -8.10 0.24 16.79
N GLU A 145 -8.38 0.85 15.64
CA GLU A 145 -8.99 2.17 15.53
C GLU A 145 -10.47 1.98 15.20
N PRO A 146 -11.39 2.28 16.14
CA PRO A 146 -12.82 2.15 15.90
C PRO A 146 -13.31 3.20 14.90
N LEU A 147 -14.29 2.84 14.06
CA LEU A 147 -14.97 3.77 13.14
C LEU A 147 -14.01 4.51 12.18
N ALA A 148 -12.91 3.87 11.80
CA ALA A 148 -11.82 4.46 11.03
C ALA A 148 -12.18 4.82 9.58
N VAL A 149 -13.15 4.10 8.98
CA VAL A 149 -13.62 4.32 7.61
C VAL A 149 -15.13 4.29 7.59
N ARG A 150 -15.76 5.25 6.89
CA ARG A 150 -17.20 5.24 6.61
C ARG A 150 -17.43 4.97 5.11
N VAL A 151 -18.34 4.05 4.80
CA VAL A 151 -18.79 3.77 3.43
C VAL A 151 -20.31 3.72 3.42
N GLY A 152 -20.94 4.70 2.77
CA GLY A 152 -22.39 4.89 2.91
C GLY A 152 -22.78 5.16 4.37
N GLU A 153 -23.67 4.34 4.91
CA GLU A 153 -24.09 4.41 6.32
C GLU A 153 -23.27 3.49 7.25
N ASP A 154 -22.42 2.63 6.69
CA ASP A 154 -21.62 1.66 7.44
C ASP A 154 -20.28 2.26 7.89
N TYR A 155 -19.80 1.76 9.03
CA TYR A 155 -18.51 2.13 9.62
C TYR A 155 -17.65 0.89 9.84
N PHE A 156 -16.37 1.02 9.54
CA PHE A 156 -15.39 -0.05 9.62
C PHE A 156 -14.19 0.36 10.46
N ASP A 157 -13.76 -0.55 11.33
CA ASP A 157 -12.56 -0.36 12.15
C ASP A 157 -11.29 -0.62 11.33
N LYS A 158 -10.15 -0.11 11.81
CA LYS A 158 -8.82 -0.43 11.28
C LYS A 158 -7.98 -1.19 12.29
N ILE A 159 -7.45 -2.31 11.86
CA ILE A 159 -6.42 -3.05 12.58
C ILE A 159 -5.07 -2.42 12.26
N HIS A 160 -4.35 -1.99 13.29
CA HIS A 160 -2.99 -1.51 13.17
C HIS A 160 -2.00 -2.66 13.33
N MET A 161 -1.08 -2.79 12.38
CA MET A 161 -0.05 -3.82 12.41
C MET A 161 1.33 -3.21 12.23
N TRP A 162 2.34 -3.88 12.79
CA TRP A 162 3.73 -3.45 12.69
C TRP A 162 4.67 -4.64 12.56
N ARG A 163 5.88 -4.37 12.07
CA ARG A 163 6.99 -5.30 12.04
C ARG A 163 8.30 -4.56 12.29
N GLU A 164 9.18 -5.17 13.07
CA GLU A 164 10.57 -4.72 13.22
C GLU A 164 11.38 -5.02 11.94
N LEU A 165 12.10 -4.01 11.44
CA LEU A 165 13.05 -4.12 10.35
C LEU A 165 14.42 -4.47 10.93
N ARG A 166 14.71 -5.77 11.05
CA ARG A 166 16.05 -6.24 11.41
C ARG A 166 16.99 -6.09 10.22
N VAL A 167 18.17 -5.52 10.48
CA VAL A 167 19.31 -5.60 9.58
C VAL A 167 19.93 -6.96 9.84
N ASN A 168 19.99 -7.82 8.82
CA ASN A 168 20.77 -9.07 8.90
C ASN A 168 22.26 -8.74 8.91
#